data_AF-A0A142Y948-F1
#
_entry.id   AF-A0A142Y948-F1
#
_cell.length_a   1.000
_cell.length_b   1.000
_cell.length_c   1.000
_cell.angle_alpha   90.00
_cell.angle_beta   90.00
_cell.angle_gamma   90.00
#
_symmetry.space_group_name_H-M   'P 1'
#
loop_
_entity.id
_entity.type
_entity.pdbx_description
1 polymer ?
#
loop_
_entity_poly.entity_id
_entity_poly.type
_entity_poly.pdbx_seq_one_letter_code
_entity_poly.pdbx_strand_id
1 'polypeptide(L)'
;MASQMKYVAKLVCFGAGGDSVEWGGGCRSTGYGSPERPHAAEPEDGKEYPDGTPVIDKRPAVKTKAGFRHVFNGPIVQVDLEDEETEDLPEVSSVMAGALSEGGNEYGALLTLHKSQSRSKPGALDFVSIKKYVDGWREVGARIGFYKSGKIVWEDECDAR
;
A
#
# COMPACT_ATOMS: atom_id res chain seq x y z
N MET A 1 -1.50 18.13 31.64
CA MET A 1 -1.71 18.46 30.21
C MET A 1 -1.27 17.24 29.42
N ALA A 2 -2.21 16.48 28.85
CA ALA A 2 -1.84 15.36 27.99
C ALA A 2 -1.16 15.92 26.74
N SER A 3 0.03 15.44 26.41
CA SER A 3 0.65 15.70 25.12
C SER A 3 -0.33 15.23 24.04
N GLN A 4 -0.88 16.15 23.25
CA GLN A 4 -1.67 15.78 22.08
C GLN A 4 -0.77 14.93 21.17
N MET A 5 -1.13 13.67 20.96
CA MET A 5 -0.46 12.82 19.97
C MET A 5 -0.63 13.48 18.61
N LYS A 6 0.49 13.82 17.99
CA LYS A 6 0.55 14.28 16.60
C LYS A 6 0.59 13.06 15.69
N TYR A 7 -0.40 12.91 14.84
CA TYR A 7 -0.45 11.97 13.75
C TYR A 7 0.18 12.61 12.51
N VAL A 8 1.26 12.02 12.02
CA VAL A 8 1.98 12.47 10.83
C VAL A 8 1.63 11.55 9.68
N ALA A 9 1.09 12.11 8.61
CA ALA A 9 0.71 11.33 7.43
C ALA A 9 1.97 10.75 6.77
N LYS A 10 1.91 9.46 6.43
CA LYS A 10 2.99 8.73 5.75
C LYS A 10 2.64 8.37 4.31
N LEU A 11 1.36 8.16 4.01
CA LEU A 11 0.89 7.83 2.67
C LEU A 11 -0.56 8.29 2.50
N VAL A 12 -0.87 8.88 1.36
CA VAL A 12 -2.25 9.22 0.95
C VAL A 12 -2.61 8.45 -0.32
N CYS A 13 -3.78 7.83 -0.35
CA CYS A 13 -4.26 7.07 -1.50
C CYS A 13 -5.65 7.54 -1.93
N PHE A 14 -5.86 7.75 -3.24
CA PHE A 14 -7.16 7.98 -3.85
C PHE A 14 -7.58 6.76 -4.67
N GLY A 15 -8.83 6.34 -4.49
CA GLY A 15 -9.45 5.25 -5.24
C GLY A 15 -10.86 5.63 -5.71
N ALA A 16 -11.54 4.68 -6.34
CA ALA A 16 -12.92 4.88 -6.80
C ALA A 16 -13.92 5.00 -5.63
N GLY A 17 -13.59 4.43 -4.47
CA GLY A 17 -14.44 4.42 -3.27
C GLY A 17 -14.13 5.51 -2.25
N GLY A 18 -13.29 6.50 -2.59
CA GLY A 18 -12.83 7.54 -1.66
C GLY A 18 -11.31 7.56 -1.52
N ASP A 19 -10.82 8.10 -0.41
CA ASP A 19 -9.40 8.26 -0.12
C ASP A 19 -9.04 7.75 1.28
N SER A 20 -7.77 7.42 1.46
CA SER A 20 -7.23 6.98 2.75
C SER A 20 -5.91 7.64 3.08
N VAL A 21 -5.67 7.82 4.38
CA VAL A 21 -4.42 8.32 4.94
C VAL A 21 -3.88 7.33 5.95
N GLU A 22 -2.62 6.94 5.78
CA GLU A 22 -1.89 6.06 6.70
C GLU A 22 -0.99 6.92 7.60
N TRP A 23 -1.05 6.70 8.92
CA TRP A 23 -0.38 7.54 9.93
C TRP A 23 0.80 6.84 10.64
N GLY A 24 0.97 5.54 10.46
CA GLY A 24 1.88 4.71 11.25
C GLY A 24 1.22 4.10 12.48
N GLY A 25 1.87 3.11 13.10
CA GLY A 25 1.35 2.35 14.23
C GLY A 25 0.04 1.60 13.91
N GLY A 26 -0.16 1.22 12.64
CA GLY A 26 -1.40 0.62 12.15
C GLY A 26 -2.62 1.57 12.11
N CYS A 27 -2.41 2.87 12.30
CA CYS A 27 -3.50 3.85 12.28
C CYS A 27 -3.78 4.32 10.85
N ARG A 28 -5.07 4.25 10.46
CA ARG A 28 -5.57 4.62 9.13
C ARG A 28 -6.84 5.43 9.23
N SER A 29 -6.98 6.45 8.38
CA SER A 29 -8.23 7.18 8.14
C SER A 29 -8.76 6.90 6.74
N THR A 30 -10.07 6.82 6.58
CA THR A 30 -10.75 6.67 5.28
C THR A 30 -11.88 7.67 5.18
N GLY A 31 -12.05 8.26 4.00
CA GLY A 31 -13.10 9.25 3.76
C GLY A 31 -13.42 9.41 2.27
N TYR A 32 -14.15 10.47 1.98
CA TYR A 32 -14.56 10.84 0.62
C TYR A 32 -14.01 12.21 0.25
N GLY A 33 -12.76 12.23 -0.20
CA GLY A 33 -12.08 13.38 -0.77
C GLY A 33 -11.72 13.19 -2.24
N SER A 34 -11.30 14.27 -2.86
CA SER A 34 -10.64 14.25 -4.16
C SER A 34 -9.18 14.72 -4.00
N PRO A 35 -8.29 14.51 -4.97
CA PRO A 35 -6.94 15.03 -4.81
C PRO A 35 -6.86 16.57 -4.72
N GLU A 36 -7.85 17.27 -5.26
CA GLU A 36 -7.98 18.73 -5.14
C GLU A 36 -8.47 19.14 -3.74
N ARG A 37 -9.24 18.28 -3.09
CA ARG A 37 -9.72 18.46 -1.71
C ARG A 37 -9.79 17.12 -0.97
N PRO A 38 -8.65 16.60 -0.49
CA PRO A 38 -8.60 15.34 0.26
C PRO A 38 -9.51 15.42 1.49
N HIS A 39 -10.14 14.32 1.94
CA HIS A 39 -10.97 14.37 3.17
C HIS A 39 -10.13 14.81 4.39
N ALA A 40 -8.85 14.52 4.27
CA ALA A 40 -7.81 14.76 5.20
C ALA A 40 -7.27 16.22 5.17
N ALA A 41 -7.65 17.02 4.17
CA ALA A 41 -7.11 18.37 3.95
C ALA A 41 -7.59 19.42 4.96
N GLU A 42 -8.58 19.09 5.78
CA GLU A 42 -8.96 19.89 6.95
C GLU A 42 -8.21 19.32 8.16
N PRO A 43 -7.11 19.95 8.60
CA PRO A 43 -6.36 19.48 9.76
C PRO A 43 -7.25 19.63 11.00
N GLU A 44 -7.78 18.52 11.48
CA GLU A 44 -8.24 18.43 12.87
C GLU A 44 -7.04 18.49 13.80
N ASP A 45 -7.26 18.93 15.05
CA ASP A 45 -6.21 19.01 16.07
C ASP A 45 -5.37 17.73 16.12
N GLY A 46 -4.08 17.86 15.81
CA GLY A 46 -3.11 16.77 15.88
C GLY A 46 -2.86 15.99 14.58
N LYS A 47 -3.36 16.40 13.41
CA LYS A 47 -3.04 15.76 12.11
C LYS A 47 -2.15 16.64 11.23
N GLU A 48 -1.03 16.10 10.73
CA GLU A 48 -0.05 16.83 9.90
C GLU A 48 0.27 16.08 8.60
N TYR A 49 0.45 16.83 7.50
CA TYR A 49 0.84 16.32 6.17
C TYR A 49 2.17 16.96 5.77
N PRO A 50 3.31 16.34 6.12
CA PRO A 50 4.61 16.93 5.84
C PRO A 50 4.91 16.96 4.34
N ASP A 51 5.73 17.92 3.95
CA ASP A 51 6.30 17.96 2.59
C ASP A 51 7.05 16.65 2.30
N GLY A 52 6.86 16.11 1.10
CA GLY A 52 7.38 14.81 0.68
C GLY A 52 6.47 13.62 0.96
N THR A 53 5.34 13.79 1.67
CA THR A 53 4.37 12.69 1.88
C THR A 53 3.88 12.16 0.53
N PRO A 54 4.10 10.87 0.20
CA PRO A 54 3.70 10.31 -1.07
C PRO A 54 2.18 10.21 -1.20
N VAL A 55 1.73 10.40 -2.44
CA VAL A 55 0.33 10.36 -2.84
C VAL A 55 0.17 9.43 -4.03
N ILE A 56 -0.82 8.53 -3.96
CA ILE A 56 -1.16 7.62 -5.05
C ILE A 56 -2.60 7.87 -5.48
N ASP A 57 -2.83 8.23 -6.74
CA ASP A 57 -4.15 8.16 -7.36
C ASP A 57 -4.27 6.88 -8.21
N LYS A 58 -5.03 5.92 -7.67
CA LYS A 58 -5.25 4.60 -8.27
C LYS A 58 -6.36 4.61 -9.33
N ARG A 59 -7.16 5.67 -9.41
CA ARG A 59 -8.31 5.78 -10.32
C ARG A 59 -7.95 5.58 -11.80
N PRO A 60 -6.84 6.10 -12.35
CA PRO A 60 -6.41 5.76 -13.71
C PRO A 60 -6.01 4.28 -13.83
N ALA A 61 -5.22 3.75 -12.89
CA ALA A 61 -4.74 2.37 -12.91
C ALA A 61 -5.88 1.34 -12.95
N VAL A 62 -6.90 1.50 -12.10
CA VAL A 62 -8.00 0.53 -11.97
C VAL A 62 -8.91 0.43 -13.19
N LYS A 63 -8.82 1.40 -14.13
CA LYS A 63 -9.49 1.30 -15.43
C LYS A 63 -8.78 0.36 -16.39
N THR A 64 -7.53 -0.04 -16.08
CA THR A 64 -6.76 -1.01 -16.85
C THR A 64 -6.91 -2.41 -16.26
N LYS A 65 -6.74 -3.44 -17.09
CA LYS A 65 -6.75 -4.84 -16.62
C LYS A 65 -5.63 -5.13 -15.62
N ALA A 66 -4.45 -4.52 -15.83
CA ALA A 66 -3.30 -4.69 -14.95
C ALA A 66 -3.54 -4.06 -13.57
N GLY A 67 -3.98 -2.80 -13.52
CA GLY A 67 -4.27 -2.12 -12.27
C GLY A 67 -5.47 -2.72 -11.52
N PHE A 68 -6.53 -3.13 -12.23
CA PHE A 68 -7.63 -3.86 -11.60
C PHE A 68 -7.16 -5.16 -10.95
N ARG A 69 -6.29 -5.93 -11.63
CA ARG A 69 -5.68 -7.14 -11.06
C ARG A 69 -4.79 -6.82 -9.85
N HIS A 70 -4.08 -5.70 -9.89
CA HIS A 70 -3.20 -5.24 -8.83
C HIS A 70 -3.95 -4.89 -7.54
N VAL A 71 -5.22 -4.44 -7.62
CA VAL A 71 -6.07 -4.24 -6.42
C VAL A 71 -6.17 -5.50 -5.57
N PHE A 72 -6.28 -6.67 -6.21
CA PHE A 72 -6.48 -7.95 -5.53
C PHE A 72 -5.20 -8.77 -5.34
N ASN A 73 -4.20 -8.55 -6.19
CA ASN A 73 -2.97 -9.35 -6.20
C ASN A 73 -1.72 -8.57 -5.80
N GLY A 74 -1.81 -7.26 -5.67
CA GLY A 74 -0.72 -6.40 -5.22
C GLY A 74 -0.55 -6.49 -3.70
N PRO A 75 0.66 -6.18 -3.20
CA PRO A 75 0.99 -6.31 -1.78
C PRO A 75 0.23 -5.31 -0.91
N ILE A 76 0.29 -5.52 0.41
CA ILE A 76 -0.29 -4.64 1.41
C ILE A 76 0.79 -3.64 1.83
N VAL A 77 0.45 -2.35 1.94
CA VAL A 77 1.41 -1.38 2.45
C VAL A 77 1.53 -1.50 3.97
N GLN A 78 2.75 -1.55 4.48
CA GLN A 78 3.05 -1.30 5.88
C GLN A 78 3.94 -0.06 5.95
N VAL A 79 3.37 1.02 6.49
CA VAL A 79 3.99 2.36 6.47
C VAL A 79 5.09 2.56 7.51
N ASP A 80 5.26 1.57 8.39
CA ASP A 80 6.33 1.55 9.39
C ASP A 80 7.55 0.74 8.96
N LEU A 81 7.50 0.06 7.81
CA LEU A 81 8.66 -0.61 7.23
C LEU A 81 9.66 0.39 6.67
N GLU A 82 10.93 0.03 6.73
CA GLU A 82 12.01 0.79 6.10
C GLU A 82 11.92 0.74 4.57
N ASP A 83 12.54 1.70 3.89
CA ASP A 83 12.58 1.70 2.43
C ASP A 83 13.15 0.38 1.90
N GLU A 84 12.55 -0.14 0.83
CA GLU A 84 12.88 -1.46 0.24
C GLU A 84 12.61 -2.68 1.12
N GLU A 85 12.07 -2.54 2.33
CA GLU A 85 11.74 -3.68 3.18
C GLU A 85 10.47 -4.40 2.70
N THR A 86 10.40 -5.70 2.99
CA THR A 86 9.25 -6.57 2.74
C THR A 86 9.16 -7.56 3.89
N GLU A 87 8.02 -7.58 4.55
CA GLU A 87 7.67 -8.64 5.49
C GLU A 87 6.82 -9.66 4.74
N ASP A 88 7.44 -10.77 4.40
CA ASP A 88 6.72 -11.90 3.83
C ASP A 88 5.79 -12.50 4.88
N LEU A 89 4.57 -12.85 4.48
CA LEU A 89 3.68 -13.59 5.38
C LEU A 89 4.39 -14.90 5.77
N PRO A 90 4.53 -15.24 7.06
CA PRO A 90 5.26 -16.43 7.48
C PRO A 90 4.72 -17.65 6.76
N GLU A 91 5.60 -18.30 6.00
CA GLU A 91 5.21 -19.50 5.28
C GLU A 91 4.69 -20.54 6.27
N VAL A 92 3.57 -21.19 5.93
CA VAL A 92 3.08 -22.36 6.66
C VAL A 92 4.26 -23.32 6.84
N SER A 93 4.58 -23.73 8.07
CA SER A 93 5.79 -24.51 8.34
C SER A 93 5.82 -25.77 7.45
N SER A 94 7.00 -26.20 7.01
CA SER A 94 7.14 -27.44 6.22
C SER A 94 6.58 -28.66 6.96
N VAL A 95 6.63 -28.63 8.29
CA VAL A 95 6.02 -29.64 9.16
C VAL A 95 4.49 -29.62 9.06
N MET A 96 3.86 -28.44 9.06
CA MET A 96 2.42 -28.31 8.85
C MET A 96 2.00 -28.70 7.42
N ALA A 97 2.77 -28.28 6.41
CA ALA A 97 2.50 -28.64 5.02
C ALA A 97 2.65 -30.16 4.77
N GLY A 98 3.67 -30.78 5.38
CA GLY A 98 3.90 -32.22 5.35
C GLY A 98 2.79 -32.98 6.08
N ALA A 99 2.44 -32.57 7.30
CA ALA A 99 1.37 -33.18 8.08
C ALA A 99 0.00 -33.11 7.39
N LEU A 100 -0.29 -32.02 6.66
CA LEU A 100 -1.51 -31.90 5.84
C LEU A 100 -1.46 -32.75 4.56
N SER A 101 -0.26 -33.04 4.05
CA SER A 101 -0.06 -33.86 2.85
C SER A 101 -0.11 -35.37 3.15
N GLU A 102 0.37 -35.82 4.31
CA GLU A 102 0.35 -37.23 4.72
C GLU A 102 -1.06 -37.80 4.87
N GLY A 103 -2.08 -36.95 5.07
CA GLY A 103 -3.48 -37.34 5.07
C GLY A 103 -4.11 -37.54 3.67
N GLY A 104 -3.34 -37.43 2.59
CA GLY A 104 -3.84 -37.57 1.21
C GLY A 104 -4.70 -36.41 0.73
N ASN A 105 -4.63 -35.24 1.40
CA ASN A 105 -5.41 -34.08 1.00
C ASN A 105 -4.68 -33.28 -0.10
N GLU A 106 -5.44 -32.84 -1.11
CA GLU A 106 -4.92 -32.09 -2.26
C GLU A 106 -4.37 -30.71 -1.87
N TYR A 107 -4.77 -30.17 -0.71
CA TYR A 107 -4.30 -28.89 -0.20
C TYR A 107 -2.83 -28.93 0.26
N GLY A 108 -2.36 -30.04 0.81
CA GLY A 108 -0.96 -30.21 1.22
C GLY A 108 0.00 -30.21 0.02
N ALA A 109 -0.41 -30.87 -1.07
CA ALA A 109 0.33 -30.84 -2.33
C ALA A 109 0.36 -29.42 -2.94
N LEU A 110 -0.76 -28.69 -2.91
CA LEU A 110 -0.83 -27.29 -3.37
C LEU A 110 0.05 -26.35 -2.53
N LEU A 111 0.07 -26.52 -1.20
CA LEU A 111 0.94 -25.75 -0.31
C LEU A 111 2.43 -26.00 -0.58
N THR A 112 2.79 -27.26 -0.84
CA THR A 112 4.17 -27.64 -1.20
C THR A 112 4.58 -27.06 -2.55
N LEU A 113 3.68 -27.09 -3.54
CA LEU A 113 3.92 -26.50 -4.86
C LEU A 113 4.06 -24.98 -4.79
N HIS A 114 3.23 -24.32 -3.96
CA HIS A 114 3.33 -22.89 -3.69
C HIS A 114 4.69 -22.51 -3.10
N LYS A 115 5.26 -23.30 -2.17
CA LYS A 115 6.62 -23.06 -1.62
C LYS A 115 7.73 -23.18 -2.68
N SER A 116 7.56 -24.06 -3.67
CA SER A 116 8.57 -24.28 -4.70
C SER A 116 8.65 -23.17 -5.75
N GLN A 117 7.65 -22.28 -5.81
CA GLN A 117 7.69 -21.10 -6.67
C GLN A 117 8.44 -19.98 -5.95
N SER A 118 9.71 -19.76 -6.31
CA SER A 118 10.41 -18.54 -5.94
C SER A 118 9.61 -17.34 -6.47
N ARG A 119 8.95 -16.60 -5.58
CA ARG A 119 8.22 -15.40 -5.97
C ARG A 119 9.24 -14.32 -6.34
N SER A 120 9.22 -13.89 -7.60
CA SER A 120 10.04 -12.76 -8.06
C SER A 120 9.44 -11.39 -7.67
N LYS A 121 8.19 -11.37 -7.20
CA LYS A 121 7.48 -10.16 -6.76
C LYS A 121 6.65 -10.45 -5.50
N PRO A 122 6.54 -9.47 -4.58
CA PRO A 122 5.60 -9.54 -3.45
C PRO A 122 4.16 -9.78 -3.94
N GLY A 123 3.46 -10.69 -3.28
CA GLY A 123 2.08 -11.06 -3.54
C GLY A 123 1.08 -10.37 -2.60
N ALA A 124 -0.19 -10.74 -2.74
CA ALA A 124 -1.33 -10.07 -2.09
C ALA A 124 -1.34 -10.04 -0.56
N LEU A 125 -0.54 -10.89 0.08
CA LEU A 125 -0.47 -11.05 1.53
C LEU A 125 0.85 -10.58 2.12
N ASP A 126 1.79 -10.16 1.26
CA ASP A 126 3.10 -9.69 1.69
C ASP A 126 2.97 -8.20 2.04
N PHE A 127 3.61 -7.78 3.13
CA PHE A 127 3.66 -6.38 3.51
C PHE A 127 4.90 -5.75 2.89
N VAL A 128 4.73 -4.60 2.24
CA VAL A 128 5.83 -3.87 1.59
C VAL A 128 5.92 -2.45 2.13
N SER A 129 7.12 -1.91 2.07
CA SER A 129 7.37 -0.50 2.37
C SER A 129 6.62 0.44 1.43
N ILE A 130 6.49 1.70 1.87
CA ILE A 130 5.79 2.74 1.10
C ILE A 130 6.39 2.86 -0.30
N LYS A 131 7.71 2.87 -0.41
CA LYS A 131 8.42 3.00 -1.69
C LYS A 131 8.04 1.87 -2.65
N LYS A 132 8.17 0.61 -2.23
CA LYS A 132 7.78 -0.56 -3.03
C LYS A 132 6.31 -0.54 -3.40
N TYR A 133 5.45 -0.10 -2.49
CA TYR A 133 4.02 0.04 -2.76
C TYR A 133 3.73 1.09 -3.84
N VAL A 134 4.36 2.27 -3.73
CA VAL A 134 4.27 3.36 -4.72
C VAL A 134 4.78 2.89 -6.08
N ASP A 135 5.94 2.23 -6.13
CA ASP A 135 6.53 1.71 -7.35
C ASP A 135 5.63 0.67 -8.03
N GLY A 136 5.06 -0.26 -7.26
CA GLY A 136 4.10 -1.25 -7.76
C GLY A 136 2.85 -0.61 -8.37
N TRP A 137 2.33 0.46 -7.76
CA TRP A 137 1.21 1.23 -8.32
C TRP A 137 1.61 2.03 -9.56
N ARG A 138 2.82 2.60 -9.58
CA ARG A 138 3.38 3.31 -10.74
C ARG A 138 3.49 2.37 -11.95
N GLU A 139 4.01 1.15 -11.75
CA GLU A 139 4.13 0.12 -12.79
C GLU A 139 2.78 -0.22 -13.47
N VAL A 140 1.67 -0.14 -12.73
CA VAL A 140 0.33 -0.47 -13.24
C VAL A 140 -0.48 0.77 -13.65
N GLY A 141 0.18 1.92 -13.78
CA GLY A 141 -0.40 3.15 -14.35
C GLY A 141 -1.17 4.01 -13.34
N ALA A 142 -0.84 3.94 -12.05
CA ALA A 142 -1.32 4.93 -11.08
C ALA A 142 -0.62 6.26 -11.31
N ARG A 143 -1.31 7.36 -10.98
CA ARG A 143 -0.71 8.69 -10.96
C ARG A 143 -0.06 8.91 -9.59
N ILE A 144 1.21 9.23 -9.57
CA ILE A 144 1.99 9.41 -8.34
C ILE A 144 2.28 10.90 -8.12
N GLY A 145 2.23 11.32 -6.87
CA GLY A 145 2.56 12.68 -6.46
C GLY A 145 3.07 12.71 -5.02
N PHE A 146 3.24 13.92 -4.50
CA PHE A 146 3.68 14.16 -3.14
C PHE A 146 3.12 15.48 -2.61
N TYR A 147 3.02 15.60 -1.29
CA TYR A 147 2.68 16.87 -0.66
C TYR A 147 3.85 17.85 -0.74
N LYS A 148 3.54 19.10 -1.10
CA LYS A 148 4.47 20.23 -1.03
C LYS A 148 3.70 21.52 -0.76
N SER A 149 4.05 22.22 0.32
CA SER A 149 3.43 23.48 0.71
C SER A 149 1.91 23.38 0.82
N GLY A 150 1.41 22.29 1.42
CA GLY A 150 -0.02 22.04 1.64
C GLY A 150 -0.83 21.67 0.40
N LYS A 151 -0.17 21.39 -0.73
CA LYS A 151 -0.82 20.94 -1.98
C LYS A 151 -0.17 19.66 -2.49
N ILE A 152 -0.92 18.91 -3.29
CA ILE A 152 -0.40 17.74 -3.99
C ILE A 152 0.26 18.23 -5.27
N VAL A 153 1.52 17.84 -5.47
CA VAL A 153 2.27 18.04 -6.70
C VAL A 153 2.46 16.69 -7.36
N TRP A 154 2.13 16.59 -8.63
CA TRP A 154 2.18 15.33 -9.37
C TRP A 154 3.49 15.18 -10.14
N GLU A 155 3.99 13.94 -10.28
CA GLU A 155 5.23 13.65 -11.01
C GLU A 155 5.13 14.04 -12.50
N ASP A 156 3.97 13.83 -13.12
CA ASP A 156 3.71 14.19 -14.52
C ASP A 156 3.73 15.71 -14.79
N GLU A 157 3.52 16.54 -13.78
CA GLU A 157 3.62 18.00 -13.86
C GLU A 157 5.06 18.50 -13.68
N CYS A 158 5.94 17.66 -13.12
CA CYS A 158 7.35 17.96 -12.89
C CYS A 158 8.21 17.64 -14.11
N ASP A 159 7.87 16.61 -14.88
CA ASP A 159 8.58 16.22 -16.12
C ASP A 159 8.29 17.14 -17.31
N ALA A 160 7.30 18.03 -17.19
CA ALA A 160 6.91 19.00 -18.22
C ALA A 160 7.67 20.35 -18.13
N ARG A 161 8.71 20.44 -17.30
CA ARG A 161 9.56 21.64 -17.11
C ARG A 161 11.02 21.34 -17.44
#